data_AF-A0A0R2R943-F1
#
_entry.id   AF-A0A0R2R943-F1
#
_cell.length_a   1.000
_cell.length_b   1.000
_cell.length_c   1.000
_cell.angle_alpha   90.00
_cell.angle_beta   90.00
_cell.angle_gamma   90.00
#
_symmetry.space_group_name_H-M   'P 1'
#
loop_
_entity.id
_entity.type
_entity.pdbx_description
1 polymer ?
#
loop_
_entity_poly.entity_id
_entity_poly.type
_entity_poly.pdbx_seq_one_letter_code
_entity_poly.pdbx_strand_id
1 'polypeptide(L)'
;MFNGIIYHKGTVEKIIKRPKGINLFIKSSLKINSKDLGISVACDGVCLTLISYKKKISEFYLSNETLLRSKFRNIKLGSVLNLELPLIFGQKISGHICQGHVDTVGHVKLIKKIDKSYLFQFSVDTKTSKQLIEKASICINGISLTISKIKKNFFEIWVIPHTFNETNLSNLKKNDLVNLEIDILSKYVRNYFNEKK
;
A
#
# COMPACT_ATOMS: atom_id res chain seq x y z
N MET A 1 -1.23 11.76 5.49
CA MET A 1 -1.58 10.61 6.35
C MET A 1 -2.90 10.03 5.86
N PHE A 2 -3.09 8.74 6.08
CA PHE A 2 -4.16 7.91 5.54
C PHE A 2 -4.66 6.97 6.66
N ASN A 3 -5.77 6.28 6.47
CA ASN A 3 -6.29 5.29 7.42
C ASN A 3 -6.22 3.83 6.93
N GLY A 4 -5.84 3.62 5.67
CA GLY A 4 -5.70 2.31 5.08
C GLY A 4 -7.03 1.65 4.71
N ILE A 5 -8.10 2.42 4.54
CA ILE A 5 -9.41 1.92 4.10
C ILE A 5 -9.64 2.33 2.66
N ILE A 6 -9.61 1.34 1.78
CA ILE A 6 -9.66 1.54 0.33
C ILE A 6 -11.10 1.48 -0.17
N TYR A 7 -11.52 2.55 -0.83
CA TYR A 7 -12.83 2.66 -1.50
C TYR A 7 -12.72 2.87 -3.01
N HIS A 8 -11.51 3.12 -3.51
CA HIS A 8 -11.29 3.46 -4.90
C HIS A 8 -10.14 2.64 -5.46
N LYS A 9 -10.33 2.20 -6.71
CA LYS A 9 -9.28 1.59 -7.52
C LYS A 9 -8.99 2.47 -8.71
N GLY A 10 -7.76 2.44 -9.18
CA GLY A 10 -7.34 3.07 -10.42
C GLY A 10 -6.59 2.10 -11.31
N THR A 11 -6.53 2.41 -12.59
CA THR A 11 -5.81 1.63 -13.59
C THR A 11 -4.69 2.49 -14.18
N VAL A 12 -3.50 1.90 -14.27
CA VAL A 12 -2.35 2.54 -14.92
C VAL A 12 -2.58 2.61 -16.43
N GLU A 13 -2.81 3.81 -16.95
CA GLU A 13 -3.06 4.07 -18.38
C GLU A 13 -1.79 4.41 -19.15
N LYS A 14 -0.81 5.05 -18.49
CA LYS A 14 0.44 5.47 -19.13
C LYS A 14 1.58 5.49 -18.12
N ILE A 15 2.77 5.15 -18.61
CA ILE A 15 4.03 5.24 -17.86
C ILE A 15 5.03 5.98 -18.76
N ILE A 16 5.58 7.09 -18.27
CA ILE A 16 6.67 7.81 -18.95
C ILE A 16 7.94 7.59 -18.14
N LYS A 17 8.95 6.97 -18.75
CA LYS A 17 10.26 6.79 -18.13
C LYS A 17 11.06 8.08 -18.17
N ARG A 18 11.82 8.34 -17.12
CA ARG A 18 12.75 9.46 -16.98
C ARG A 18 14.10 8.94 -16.46
N PRO A 19 15.20 9.70 -16.61
CA PRO A 19 16.52 9.24 -16.15
C PRO A 19 16.58 8.87 -14.66
N LYS A 20 15.79 9.55 -13.81
CA LYS A 20 15.77 9.35 -12.35
C LYS A 20 14.39 9.01 -11.80
N GLY A 21 13.57 8.27 -12.57
CA GLY A 21 12.25 7.84 -12.11
C GLY A 21 11.24 7.63 -13.24
N ILE A 22 9.95 7.71 -12.91
CA ILE A 22 8.86 7.65 -13.89
C ILE A 22 7.79 8.72 -13.59
N ASN A 23 6.96 9.02 -14.58
CA ASN A 23 5.64 9.61 -14.35
C ASN A 23 4.59 8.53 -14.60
N LEU A 24 3.69 8.37 -13.64
CA LEU A 24 2.63 7.37 -13.64
C LEU A 24 1.30 8.06 -13.85
N PHE A 25 0.52 7.59 -14.83
CA PHE A 25 -0.80 8.13 -15.14
C PHE A 25 -1.84 7.09 -14.76
N ILE A 26 -2.74 7.46 -13.85
CA ILE A 26 -3.73 6.57 -13.27
C ILE A 26 -5.11 7.11 -13.59
N LYS A 27 -5.92 6.31 -14.28
CA LYS A 27 -7.34 6.58 -14.49
C LYS A 27 -8.13 6.04 -13.31
N SER A 28 -8.99 6.87 -12.74
CA SER A 28 -9.83 6.46 -11.61
C SER A 28 -11.12 7.27 -11.50
N SER A 29 -12.03 6.82 -10.65
CA SER A 29 -13.22 7.58 -10.26
C SER A 29 -13.00 8.37 -8.95
N LEU A 30 -11.74 8.61 -8.54
CA LEU A 30 -11.45 9.46 -7.40
C LEU A 30 -12.11 10.84 -7.59
N LYS A 31 -12.72 11.36 -6.53
CA LYS A 31 -13.35 12.69 -6.52
C LYS A 31 -12.29 13.78 -6.37
N ILE A 32 -11.47 13.97 -7.41
CA ILE A 32 -10.44 14.99 -7.51
C ILE A 32 -10.54 15.74 -8.84
N ASN A 33 -10.00 16.95 -8.88
CA ASN A 33 -10.01 17.85 -10.01
C ASN A 33 -8.70 18.67 -10.10
N SER A 34 -8.58 19.52 -11.12
CA SER A 34 -7.37 20.32 -11.37
C SER A 34 -7.08 21.40 -10.33
N LYS A 35 -7.99 21.69 -9.39
CA LYS A 35 -7.73 22.57 -8.24
C LYS A 35 -7.04 21.83 -7.09
N ASP A 36 -7.03 20.50 -7.12
CA ASP A 36 -6.43 19.68 -6.07
C ASP A 36 -4.96 19.33 -6.38
N LEU A 37 -4.30 20.03 -7.31
CA LEU A 37 -2.89 19.82 -7.57
C LEU A 37 -2.07 20.08 -6.30
N GLY A 38 -1.09 19.22 -6.04
CA GLY A 38 -0.29 19.26 -4.81
C GLY A 38 -0.84 18.40 -3.66
N ILE A 39 -2.07 17.87 -3.75
CA ILE A 39 -2.55 16.94 -2.72
C ILE A 39 -1.77 15.62 -2.75
N SER A 40 -1.68 14.98 -1.58
CA SER A 40 -1.16 13.61 -1.44
C SER A 40 -2.26 12.58 -1.71
N VAL A 41 -1.97 11.57 -2.52
CA VAL A 41 -2.84 10.40 -2.76
C VAL A 41 -2.02 9.15 -2.48
N ALA A 42 -2.52 8.24 -1.65
CA ALA A 42 -1.90 6.94 -1.48
C ALA A 42 -2.24 6.06 -2.68
N CYS A 43 -1.22 5.64 -3.42
CA CYS A 43 -1.34 4.69 -4.52
C CYS A 43 -0.67 3.38 -4.10
N ASP A 44 -1.48 2.34 -3.88
CA ASP A 44 -1.02 1.09 -3.25
C ASP A 44 -0.19 1.33 -1.97
N GLY A 45 -0.63 2.29 -1.15
CA GLY A 45 0.06 2.64 0.10
C GLY A 45 1.32 3.47 -0.05
N VAL A 46 1.68 3.91 -1.27
CA VAL A 46 2.74 4.91 -1.47
C VAL A 46 2.11 6.29 -1.56
N CYS A 47 2.51 7.21 -0.69
CA CYS A 47 2.11 8.60 -0.74
C CYS A 47 2.72 9.27 -1.98
N LEU A 48 1.88 9.71 -2.93
CA LEU A 48 2.30 10.40 -4.15
C LEU A 48 1.58 11.74 -4.27
N THR A 49 2.28 12.76 -4.76
CA THR A 49 1.70 14.08 -4.99
C THR A 49 1.06 14.17 -6.37
N LEU A 50 -0.19 14.64 -6.43
CA LEU A 50 -0.89 14.89 -7.69
C LEU A 50 -0.24 16.08 -8.41
N ILE A 51 0.35 15.85 -9.58
CA ILE A 51 1.07 16.89 -10.35
C ILE A 51 0.29 17.37 -11.58
N SER A 52 -0.61 16.55 -12.12
CA SER A 52 -1.54 16.97 -13.16
C SER A 52 -2.82 16.13 -13.10
N TYR A 53 -3.93 16.68 -13.60
CA TYR A 53 -5.19 15.98 -13.70
C TYR A 53 -5.97 16.41 -14.94
N LYS A 54 -6.33 15.44 -15.80
CA LYS A 54 -7.13 15.70 -17.00
C LYS A 54 -7.99 14.50 -17.34
N LYS A 55 -9.28 14.72 -17.62
CA LYS A 55 -10.23 13.67 -18.07
C LYS A 55 -10.20 12.40 -17.19
N LYS A 56 -10.25 12.56 -15.85
CA LYS A 56 -10.18 11.46 -14.86
C LYS A 56 -8.85 10.69 -14.81
N ILE A 57 -7.80 11.26 -15.38
CA ILE A 57 -6.44 10.71 -15.32
C ILE A 57 -5.61 11.62 -14.44
N SER A 58 -5.09 11.04 -13.36
CA SER A 58 -4.16 11.66 -12.43
C SER A 58 -2.74 11.33 -12.81
N GLU A 59 -1.85 12.30 -12.77
CA GLU A 59 -0.42 12.11 -12.99
C GLU A 59 0.34 12.26 -11.68
N PHE A 60 1.28 11.33 -11.46
CA PHE A 60 2.16 11.30 -10.30
C PHE A 60 3.62 11.19 -10.72
N TYR A 61 4.47 11.98 -10.07
CA TYR A 61 5.91 11.90 -10.19
C TYR A 61 6.44 10.84 -9.21
N LEU A 62 7.15 9.82 -9.71
CA LEU A 62 7.82 8.83 -8.87
C LEU A 62 9.33 9.00 -8.98
N SER A 63 9.98 9.15 -7.83
CA SER A 63 11.44 9.22 -7.71
C SER A 63 12.07 7.83 -7.84
N ASN A 64 13.37 7.76 -8.08
CA ASN A 64 14.10 6.50 -8.05
C ASN A 64 14.03 5.79 -6.67
N GLU A 65 14.06 6.54 -5.57
CA GLU A 65 13.90 5.96 -4.22
C GLU A 65 12.53 5.27 -4.08
N THR A 66 11.47 5.94 -4.53
CA THR A 66 10.12 5.38 -4.52
C THR A 66 10.05 4.07 -5.32
N LEU A 67 10.70 4.01 -6.48
CA LEU A 67 10.75 2.80 -7.30
C LEU A 67 11.53 1.66 -6.63
N LEU A 68 12.65 1.97 -5.98
CA LEU A 68 13.48 0.98 -5.29
C LEU A 68 12.79 0.38 -4.06
N ARG A 69 12.06 1.22 -3.31
CA ARG A 69 11.40 0.85 -2.04
C ARG A 69 10.04 0.20 -2.20
N SER A 70 9.36 0.44 -3.33
CA SER A 70 7.99 -0.04 -3.56
C SER A 70 7.93 -1.06 -4.69
N LYS A 71 6.79 -1.74 -4.85
CA LYS A 71 6.54 -2.64 -5.97
C LYS A 71 6.47 -1.91 -7.32
N PHE A 72 6.50 -0.57 -7.35
CA PHE A 72 6.43 0.19 -8.59
C PHE A 72 7.62 -0.02 -9.52
N ARG A 73 8.76 -0.56 -9.06
CA ARG A 73 9.82 -1.04 -9.96
C ARG A 73 9.35 -2.05 -11.02
N ASN A 74 8.25 -2.76 -10.75
CA ASN A 74 7.68 -3.76 -11.66
C ASN A 74 6.29 -3.33 -12.20
N ILE A 75 5.92 -2.04 -12.08
CA ILE A 75 4.61 -1.56 -12.53
C ILE A 75 4.44 -1.71 -14.04
N LYS A 76 3.22 -2.07 -14.46
CA LYS A 76 2.88 -2.29 -15.87
C LYS A 76 1.65 -1.47 -16.26
N LEU A 77 1.50 -1.23 -17.56
CA LEU A 77 0.24 -0.74 -18.12
C LEU A 77 -0.89 -1.72 -17.77
N GLY A 78 -2.06 -1.19 -17.44
CA GLY A 78 -3.22 -1.96 -17.01
C GLY A 78 -3.18 -2.44 -15.56
N SER A 79 -2.11 -2.19 -14.80
CA SER A 79 -2.07 -2.54 -13.37
C SER A 79 -3.17 -1.80 -12.59
N VAL A 80 -3.86 -2.55 -11.72
CA VAL A 80 -4.91 -2.03 -10.83
C VAL A 80 -4.32 -1.69 -9.47
N LEU A 81 -4.54 -0.46 -9.02
CA LEU A 81 -3.99 0.10 -7.79
C LEU A 81 -5.12 0.47 -6.83
N ASN A 82 -4.91 0.22 -5.54
CA ASN A 82 -5.72 0.81 -4.48
C ASN A 82 -5.39 2.30 -4.37
N LEU A 83 -6.42 3.12 -4.20
CA LEU A 83 -6.29 4.56 -4.09
C LEU A 83 -6.99 5.06 -2.83
N GLU A 84 -6.30 5.92 -2.08
CA GLU A 84 -6.84 6.57 -0.89
C GLU A 84 -6.49 8.07 -0.88
N LEU A 85 -7.48 8.91 -0.58
CA LEU A 85 -7.30 10.33 -0.33
C LEU A 85 -6.78 10.56 1.09
N PRO A 86 -6.08 11.67 1.36
CA PRO A 86 -5.53 11.91 2.67
C PRO A 86 -6.66 12.15 3.67
N LEU A 87 -6.40 11.85 4.94
CA LEU A 87 -7.32 12.10 6.02
C LEU A 87 -7.72 13.58 6.08
N ILE A 88 -9.01 13.82 6.31
CA ILE A 88 -9.58 15.15 6.51
C ILE A 88 -9.88 15.33 8.00
N PHE A 89 -9.72 16.55 8.52
CA PHE A 89 -10.09 16.86 9.90
C PHE A 89 -11.55 16.46 10.20
N GLY A 90 -11.77 15.80 11.33
CA GLY A 90 -13.10 15.29 11.73
C GLY A 90 -13.50 13.95 11.09
N GLN A 91 -12.69 13.37 10.21
CA GLN A 91 -12.96 12.06 9.62
C GLN A 91 -12.76 10.92 10.64
N LYS A 92 -13.64 9.91 10.61
CA LYS A 92 -13.47 8.68 11.38
C LYS A 92 -12.29 7.86 10.83
N ILE A 93 -11.41 7.40 11.71
CA ILE A 93 -10.30 6.50 11.37
C ILE A 93 -10.74 5.07 11.72
N SER A 94 -11.09 4.28 10.70
CA SER A 94 -11.56 2.90 10.89
C SER A 94 -10.46 1.84 10.79
N GLY A 95 -9.35 2.16 10.13
CA GLY A 95 -8.16 1.31 10.10
C GLY A 95 -7.15 1.75 11.16
N HIS A 96 -5.90 1.95 10.76
CA HIS A 96 -4.85 2.53 11.61
C HIS A 96 -4.17 3.69 10.88
N ILE A 97 -3.31 4.43 11.57
CA ILE A 97 -2.58 5.53 10.95
C ILE A 97 -1.56 4.97 9.96
N CYS A 98 -1.76 5.28 8.67
CA CYS A 98 -0.79 5.01 7.62
C CYS A 98 -0.17 6.33 7.14
N GLN A 99 1.14 6.38 6.99
CA GLN A 99 1.87 7.52 6.46
C GLN A 99 1.88 7.50 4.93
N GLY A 100 1.79 6.32 4.33
CA GLY A 100 2.06 6.11 2.91
C GLY A 100 3.57 6.03 2.62
N HIS A 101 4.36 5.70 3.65
CA HIS A 101 5.81 5.55 3.57
C HIS A 101 6.15 4.06 3.58
N VAL A 102 6.18 3.46 2.39
CA VAL A 102 6.45 2.03 2.22
C VAL A 102 7.85 1.69 2.72
N ASP A 103 7.93 0.77 3.68
CA ASP A 103 9.18 0.35 4.30
C ASP A 103 9.91 -0.70 3.44
N THR A 104 9.14 -1.63 2.85
CA THR A 104 9.67 -2.70 2.00
C THR A 104 8.61 -3.28 1.07
N VAL A 105 9.04 -4.23 0.23
CA VAL A 105 8.17 -5.04 -0.62
C VAL A 105 8.11 -6.47 -0.08
N GLY A 106 6.90 -7.01 0.03
CA GLY A 106 6.65 -8.43 0.32
C GLY A 106 6.27 -9.21 -0.93
N HIS A 107 6.31 -10.54 -0.83
CA HIS A 107 5.82 -11.44 -1.89
C HIS A 107 4.65 -12.28 -1.39
N VAL A 108 3.63 -12.44 -2.23
CA VAL A 108 2.53 -13.37 -1.97
C VAL A 108 3.08 -14.80 -2.03
N LYS A 109 3.06 -15.51 -0.91
CA LYS A 109 3.49 -16.91 -0.81
C LYS A 109 2.33 -17.88 -1.05
N LEU A 110 1.17 -17.57 -0.47
CA LEU A 110 -0.03 -18.40 -0.54
C LEU A 110 -1.27 -17.51 -0.48
N ILE A 111 -2.30 -17.89 -1.23
CA ILE A 111 -3.66 -17.41 -1.07
C ILE A 111 -4.55 -18.64 -0.96
N LYS A 112 -5.32 -18.75 0.13
CA LYS A 112 -6.24 -19.87 0.36
C LYS A 112 -7.60 -19.33 0.79
N LYS A 113 -8.64 -19.68 0.05
CA LYS A 113 -10.02 -19.41 0.49
C LYS A 113 -10.41 -20.43 1.56
N ILE A 114 -10.94 -19.94 2.68
CA ILE A 114 -11.42 -20.75 3.81
C ILE A 114 -12.78 -20.19 4.20
N ASP A 115 -13.83 -20.97 3.95
CA ASP A 115 -15.22 -20.51 4.02
C ASP A 115 -15.41 -19.23 3.17
N LYS A 116 -15.85 -18.11 3.77
CA LYS A 116 -16.04 -16.83 3.09
C LYS A 116 -14.78 -15.97 3.10
N SER A 117 -13.78 -16.29 3.92
CA SER A 117 -12.58 -15.48 4.09
C SER A 117 -11.40 -16.01 3.27
N TYR A 118 -10.37 -15.18 3.15
CA TYR A 118 -9.14 -15.51 2.44
C TYR A 118 -7.96 -15.40 3.40
N LEU A 119 -7.22 -16.49 3.54
CA LEU A 119 -5.93 -16.53 4.22
C LEU A 119 -4.84 -16.17 3.20
N PHE A 120 -4.08 -15.12 3.49
CA PHE A 120 -2.89 -14.77 2.74
C PHE A 120 -1.65 -15.06 3.56
N GLN A 121 -0.61 -15.58 2.91
CA GLN A 121 0.74 -15.60 3.44
C GLN A 121 1.63 -14.70 2.61
N PHE A 122 2.40 -13.86 3.28
CA PHE A 122 3.38 -12.98 2.64
C PHE A 122 4.78 -13.28 3.16
N SER A 123 5.74 -13.49 2.27
CA SER A 123 7.15 -13.60 2.65
C SER A 123 7.84 -12.23 2.60
N VAL A 124 8.70 -12.01 3.58
CA VAL A 124 9.51 -10.79 3.74
C VAL A 124 10.92 -11.17 4.16
N ASP A 125 11.87 -10.24 4.00
CA ASP A 125 13.22 -10.42 4.49
C ASP A 125 13.28 -10.50 6.02
N THR A 126 14.37 -11.03 6.55
CA THR A 126 14.55 -11.26 7.99
C THR A 126 14.59 -9.97 8.81
N LYS A 127 15.04 -8.84 8.24
CA LYS A 127 15.08 -7.54 8.92
C LYS A 127 13.67 -7.00 9.09
N THR A 128 12.81 -7.15 8.08
CA THR A 128 11.40 -6.80 8.14
C THR A 128 10.64 -7.72 9.07
N SER A 129 10.84 -9.04 8.98
CA SER A 129 10.14 -10.01 9.83
C SER A 129 10.32 -9.75 11.32
N LYS A 130 11.49 -9.24 11.74
CA LYS A 130 11.75 -8.88 13.15
C LYS A 130 10.95 -7.66 13.61
N GLN A 131 10.41 -6.85 12.71
CA GLN A 131 9.64 -5.63 13.01
C GLN A 131 8.13 -5.89 13.11
N LEU A 132 7.70 -7.06 12.65
CA LEU A 132 6.30 -7.45 12.71
C LEU A 132 5.94 -7.96 14.11
N ILE A 133 4.73 -7.64 14.56
CA ILE A 133 4.17 -8.06 15.84
C ILE A 133 2.84 -8.78 15.55
N GLU A 134 2.64 -9.96 16.14
CA GLU A 134 1.39 -10.69 15.99
C GLU A 134 0.25 -9.87 16.63
N LYS A 135 -0.90 -9.82 15.96
CA LYS A 135 -2.07 -8.97 16.29
C LYS A 135 -1.88 -7.47 16.12
N ALA A 136 -0.71 -6.99 15.71
CA ALA A 136 -0.53 -5.60 15.32
C ALA A 136 -1.07 -5.33 13.91
N SER A 137 -1.24 -4.04 13.62
CA SER A 137 -1.63 -3.54 12.31
C SER A 137 -0.45 -3.57 11.33
N ILE A 138 -0.77 -3.77 10.06
CA ILE A 138 0.16 -3.61 8.94
C ILE A 138 -0.61 -3.05 7.74
N CYS A 139 0.05 -2.22 6.94
CA CYS A 139 -0.50 -1.71 5.71
C CYS A 139 0.06 -2.50 4.51
N ILE A 140 -0.82 -3.15 3.74
CA ILE A 140 -0.46 -3.95 2.56
C ILE A 140 -1.13 -3.34 1.33
N ASN A 141 -0.35 -2.84 0.37
CA ASN A 141 -0.86 -2.07 -0.77
C ASN A 141 -1.83 -0.94 -0.34
N GLY A 142 -1.58 -0.27 0.78
CA GLY A 142 -2.46 0.76 1.30
C GLY A 142 -3.64 0.24 2.12
N ILE A 143 -3.74 -1.06 2.37
CA ILE A 143 -4.87 -1.65 3.11
C ILE A 143 -4.44 -1.93 4.54
N SER A 144 -5.16 -1.36 5.49
CA SER A 144 -5.03 -1.63 6.92
C SER A 144 -5.53 -3.04 7.23
N LEU A 145 -4.62 -3.91 7.69
CA LEU A 145 -4.89 -5.31 8.00
C LEU A 145 -4.25 -5.69 9.35
N THR A 146 -4.73 -6.78 9.93
CA THR A 146 -4.20 -7.33 11.19
C THR A 146 -3.33 -8.56 10.90
N ILE A 147 -2.12 -8.58 11.45
CA ILE A 147 -1.24 -9.75 11.39
C ILE A 147 -1.82 -10.86 12.28
N SER A 148 -2.23 -11.97 11.68
CA SER A 148 -2.81 -13.08 12.43
C SER A 148 -1.78 -14.06 12.97
N LYS A 149 -0.64 -14.19 12.30
CA LYS A 149 0.43 -15.11 12.67
C LYS A 149 1.76 -14.68 12.08
N ILE A 150 2.84 -14.90 12.82
CA ILE A 150 4.21 -14.72 12.31
C ILE A 150 4.97 -16.05 12.34
N LYS A 151 5.68 -16.35 11.26
CA LYS A 151 6.61 -17.48 11.13
C LYS A 151 7.95 -16.98 10.59
N LYS A 152 8.97 -17.83 10.66
CA LYS A 152 10.37 -17.48 10.31
C LYS A 152 10.54 -16.77 8.96
N ASN A 153 9.75 -17.16 7.96
CA ASN A 153 9.91 -16.68 6.56
C ASN A 153 8.64 -16.04 6.00
N PHE A 154 7.57 -15.93 6.77
CA PHE A 154 6.30 -15.36 6.30
C PHE A 154 5.41 -14.93 7.46
N PHE A 155 4.48 -14.04 7.18
CA PHE A 155 3.38 -13.71 8.08
C PHE A 155 2.04 -13.98 7.40
N GLU A 156 1.00 -14.11 8.22
CA GLU A 156 -0.37 -14.37 7.78
C GLU A 156 -1.28 -13.19 8.09
N ILE A 157 -2.25 -12.97 7.20
CA ILE A 157 -3.41 -12.10 7.43
C ILE A 157 -4.67 -12.80 6.95
N TRP A 158 -5.81 -12.42 7.52
CA TRP A 158 -7.13 -12.85 7.08
C TRP A 158 -7.88 -11.70 6.45
N VAL A 159 -8.47 -11.95 5.28
CA VAL A 159 -9.23 -10.96 4.52
C VAL A 159 -10.67 -11.42 4.40
N ILE A 160 -11.60 -10.56 4.81
CA ILE A 160 -13.03 -10.78 4.64
C ILE A 160 -13.46 -10.54 3.18
N PRO A 161 -14.61 -11.09 2.73
CA PRO A 161 -15.08 -10.91 1.35
C PRO A 161 -15.12 -9.46 0.87
N HIS A 162 -15.60 -8.55 1.72
CA HIS A 162 -15.74 -7.13 1.38
C HIS A 162 -14.37 -6.53 1.00
N THR A 163 -13.38 -6.61 1.89
CA THR A 163 -12.03 -6.11 1.63
C THR A 163 -11.39 -6.78 0.42
N PHE A 164 -11.59 -8.09 0.23
CA PHE A 164 -11.04 -8.79 -0.92
C PHE A 164 -11.59 -8.23 -2.25
N ASN A 165 -12.89 -8.00 -2.33
CA ASN A 165 -13.57 -7.53 -3.55
C ASN A 165 -13.32 -6.04 -3.84
N GLU A 166 -13.32 -5.21 -2.80
CA GLU A 166 -13.14 -3.76 -2.96
C GLU A 166 -11.70 -3.39 -3.33
N THR A 167 -10.73 -4.22 -2.96
CA THR A 167 -9.31 -3.92 -3.16
C THR A 167 -8.65 -4.75 -4.25
N ASN A 168 -7.41 -4.40 -4.60
CA ASN A 168 -6.60 -5.16 -5.54
C ASN A 168 -6.07 -6.50 -4.98
N LEU A 169 -6.40 -6.86 -3.73
CA LEU A 169 -6.10 -8.20 -3.20
C LEU A 169 -6.78 -9.29 -4.03
N SER A 170 -7.96 -9.00 -4.60
CA SER A 170 -8.66 -9.90 -5.53
C SER A 170 -7.90 -10.21 -6.82
N ASN A 171 -6.93 -9.36 -7.19
CA ASN A 171 -6.13 -9.54 -8.40
C ASN A 171 -4.78 -10.23 -8.13
N LEU A 172 -4.38 -10.37 -6.86
CA LEU A 172 -3.08 -10.93 -6.51
C LEU A 172 -3.02 -12.43 -6.78
N LYS A 173 -1.85 -12.87 -7.21
CA LYS A 173 -1.47 -14.27 -7.41
C LYS A 173 -0.21 -14.59 -6.63
N LYS A 174 0.10 -15.88 -6.53
CA LYS A 174 1.37 -16.34 -5.95
C LYS A 174 2.54 -15.66 -6.67
N ASN A 175 3.53 -15.25 -5.88
CA ASN A 175 4.74 -14.51 -6.25
C ASN A 175 4.55 -13.02 -6.59
N ASP A 176 3.32 -12.49 -6.61
CA ASP A 176 3.11 -11.06 -6.81
C ASP A 176 3.71 -10.24 -5.67
N LEU A 177 4.15 -9.04 -6.01
CA LEU A 177 4.72 -8.07 -5.08
C LEU A 177 3.62 -7.25 -4.41
N VAL A 178 3.82 -6.95 -3.13
CA VAL A 178 2.98 -6.02 -2.37
C VAL A 178 3.83 -4.99 -1.64
N ASN A 179 3.34 -3.75 -1.59
CA ASN A 179 3.91 -2.72 -0.74
C ASN A 179 3.58 -3.02 0.71
N LEU A 180 4.57 -2.94 1.59
CA LEU A 180 4.39 -3.11 3.03
C LEU A 180 4.83 -1.85 3.76
N GLU A 181 3.92 -1.30 4.55
CA GLU A 181 4.20 -0.26 5.54
C GLU A 181 3.91 -0.85 6.93
N ILE A 182 4.93 -0.80 7.78
CA ILE A 182 4.88 -1.26 9.17
C ILE A 182 4.28 -0.13 10.00
N ASP A 183 3.42 -0.50 10.96
CA ASP A 183 2.80 0.44 11.87
C ASP A 183 3.83 1.40 12.49
N ILE A 184 3.56 2.69 12.31
CA ILE A 184 4.38 3.79 12.80
C ILE A 184 4.60 3.71 14.31
N LEU A 185 3.60 3.27 15.09
CA LEU A 185 3.73 3.12 16.54
C LEU A 185 4.74 2.03 16.89
N SER A 186 4.70 0.91 16.16
CA SER A 186 5.67 -0.18 16.33
C SER A 186 7.09 0.29 16.02
N LYS A 187 7.25 1.15 15.00
CA LYS A 187 8.56 1.74 14.64
C LYS A 187 9.09 2.65 15.74
N TYR A 188 8.29 3.59 16.24
CA TYR A 188 8.74 4.52 17.29
C TYR A 188 9.02 3.83 18.61
N VAL A 189 8.14 2.96 19.10
CA VAL A 189 8.35 2.21 20.35
C VAL A 189 9.62 1.39 20.26
N ARG A 190 9.82 0.69 19.13
CA ARG A 190 11.04 -0.10 18.93
C ARG A 190 12.29 0.78 18.87
N ASN A 191 12.24 1.92 18.20
CA ASN A 191 13.38 2.83 18.14
C ASN A 191 13.72 3.33 19.56
N TYR A 192 12.73 3.77 20.33
CA TYR A 192 12.91 4.23 21.71
C TYR A 192 13.62 3.19 22.61
N PHE A 193 13.23 1.90 22.52
CA PHE A 193 13.87 0.85 23.31
C PHE A 193 15.26 0.41 22.78
N ASN A 194 15.57 0.64 21.50
CA ASN A 194 16.83 0.22 20.89
C ASN A 194 17.83 1.38 20.68
N GLU A 195 17.43 2.62 20.94
CA GLU A 195 18.35 3.73 21.08
C GLU A 195 19.27 3.40 22.26
N LYS A 196 20.52 3.06 21.92
CA LYS A 196 21.59 2.96 22.91
C LYS A 196 21.69 4.33 23.58
N LYS A 197 21.56 4.35 24.91
CA LYS A 197 22.03 5.49 25.70
C LYS A 197 23.51 5.73 25.45
#